data_AF-A0A177N9J2-F1
#
_entry.id   AF-A0A177N9J2-F1
#
_cell.length_a   1.000
_cell.length_b   1.000
_cell.length_c   1.000
_cell.angle_alpha   90.00
_cell.angle_beta   90.00
_cell.angle_gamma   90.00
#
_symmetry.space_group_name_H-M   'P 1'
#
loop_
_entity.id
_entity.type
_entity.pdbx_description
1 polymer ?
#
loop_
_entity_poly.entity_id
_entity_poly.type
_entity_poly.pdbx_seq_one_letter_code
_entity_poly.pdbx_strand_id
1 'polypeptide(L)' 'MNTELETALEGDTVDLVAVKLLDAMVPGAVVEFDPDEAERIGAFNEDALDEADALESRIDSTSHE' A
#
# COMPACT_ATOMS: atom_id res chain seq x y z
N MET A 1 6.94 24.70 -17.73
CA MET A 1 6.35 24.64 -16.39
C MET A 1 4.93 24.15 -16.61
N ASN A 2 4.84 22.86 -16.87
CA ASN A 2 3.61 22.16 -17.24
C ASN A 2 3.57 20.92 -16.37
N THR A 3 3.69 21.17 -15.07
CA THR A 3 3.54 20.21 -13.97
C THR A 3 2.08 20.16 -13.51
N GLU A 4 1.27 21.17 -13.88
CA GLU A 4 -0.14 21.29 -13.51
C GLU A 4 -1.10 20.58 -14.48
N LEU A 5 -0.61 20.13 -15.64
CA LEU A 5 -1.45 19.42 -16.63
C LEU A 5 -1.44 17.90 -16.42
N GLU A 6 -0.45 17.35 -15.73
CA GLU A 6 -0.36 15.93 -15.40
C GLU A 6 -1.31 15.56 -14.24
N THR A 7 -1.49 16.45 -13.26
CA THR A 7 -2.38 16.24 -12.09
C THR A 7 -3.88 16.34 -12.42
N ALA A 8 -4.26 16.90 -13.57
CA ALA A 8 -5.67 17.11 -13.94
C ALA A 8 -6.29 15.94 -14.73
N LEU A 9 -5.50 14.94 -15.12
CA LEU A 9 -5.95 13.77 -15.89
C LEU A 9 -6.25 12.53 -15.03
N GLU A 10 -6.03 12.60 -13.71
CA GLU A 10 -6.25 11.49 -12.76
C GLU A 10 -7.72 11.25 -12.38
N GLY A 11 -8.68 11.91 -13.03
CA GLY A 11 -10.06 12.00 -12.53
C GLY A 11 -11.19 11.39 -13.37
N ASP A 12 -11.00 11.03 -14.65
CA ASP A 12 -12.15 10.77 -15.53
C ASP A 12 -12.01 9.58 -16.51
N THR A 13 -11.05 8.69 -16.30
CA THR A 13 -10.96 7.45 -17.07
C THR A 13 -11.13 6.29 -16.11
N VAL A 14 -12.19 5.48 -16.31
CA VAL A 14 -12.48 4.18 -15.68
C VAL A 14 -11.36 3.73 -14.75
N ASP A 15 -11.61 3.62 -13.45
CA ASP A 15 -10.61 3.25 -12.43
C ASP A 15 -9.79 2.04 -12.87
N LEU A 16 -8.64 2.31 -13.52
CA LEU A 16 -7.84 1.30 -14.21
C LEU A 16 -7.25 0.34 -13.17
N VAL A 17 -7.00 0.85 -11.97
CA VAL A 17 -6.56 0.10 -10.80
C VAL A 17 -7.59 -0.96 -10.42
N ALA A 18 -8.89 -0.62 -10.34
CA ALA A 18 -9.95 -1.57 -10.05
C ALA A 18 -10.10 -2.65 -11.13
N VAL A 19 -9.91 -2.28 -12.40
CA VAL A 19 -9.93 -3.25 -13.51
C VAL A 19 -8.74 -4.21 -13.44
N LYS A 20 -7.54 -3.68 -13.17
CA LYS A 20 -6.33 -4.47 -12.94
C LYS A 20 -6.49 -5.40 -11.73
N LEU A 21 -7.13 -4.92 -10.65
CA LEU A 21 -7.39 -5.71 -9.44
C LEU A 21 -8.36 -6.87 -9.73
N LEU A 22 -9.37 -6.65 -10.57
CA LEU A 22 -10.27 -7.71 -11.04
C LEU A 22 -9.54 -8.82 -11.78
N ASP A 23 -8.57 -8.46 -12.63
CA ASP A 23 -7.74 -9.43 -13.34
C ASP A 23 -6.80 -10.18 -12.38
N ALA A 24 -6.23 -9.50 -11.39
CA ALA A 24 -5.37 -10.10 -10.36
C ALA A 24 -6.10 -11.12 -9.47
N MET A 25 -7.44 -11.03 -9.35
CA MET A 25 -8.26 -12.02 -8.65
C MET A 25 -8.45 -13.33 -9.45
N VAL A 26 -8.05 -13.36 -10.72
CA VAL A 26 -8.09 -14.58 -11.54
C VAL A 26 -6.90 -15.47 -11.17
N PRO A 27 -7.13 -16.73 -10.76
CA PRO A 27 -6.05 -17.62 -10.35
C PRO A 27 -5.06 -17.87 -11.49
N GLY A 28 -3.79 -17.55 -11.25
CA GLY A 28 -2.71 -17.68 -12.22
C GLY A 28 -2.46 -16.44 -13.08
N ALA A 29 -3.26 -15.38 -12.94
CA ALA A 29 -2.97 -14.07 -13.53
C ALA A 29 -1.89 -13.35 -12.69
N VAL A 30 -0.99 -12.66 -13.38
CA VAL A 30 0.02 -11.80 -12.77
C VAL A 30 -0.18 -10.41 -13.35
N VAL A 31 -0.52 -9.46 -12.48
CA VAL A 31 -0.83 -8.08 -12.85
C VAL A 31 0.16 -7.16 -12.15
N GLU A 32 0.76 -6.25 -12.92
CA GLU A 32 1.74 -5.28 -12.41
C GLU A 32 1.04 -4.03 -11.89
N PHE A 33 1.42 -3.57 -10.70
CA PHE A 33 0.94 -2.34 -10.09
C PHE A 33 2.12 -1.44 -9.76
N ASP A 34 1.96 -0.14 -10.00
CA ASP A 34 2.90 0.88 -9.54
C ASP A 34 2.83 1.00 -8.00
N PRO A 35 3.86 1.57 -7.34
CA PRO A 35 3.90 1.69 -5.88
C PRO A 35 2.68 2.40 -5.30
N ASP A 36 2.25 3.51 -5.91
CA ASP A 36 1.08 4.27 -5.50
C ASP A 36 -0.24 3.49 -5.70
N GLU A 37 -0.34 2.68 -6.76
CA GLU A 37 -1.51 1.83 -7.00
C GLU A 37 -1.58 0.68 -5.98
N ALA A 38 -0.44 0.03 -5.74
CA ALA A 38 -0.29 -1.07 -4.79
C ALA A 38 -0.65 -0.66 -3.35
N GLU A 39 -0.30 0.58 -2.95
CA GLU A 39 -0.67 1.14 -1.65
C GLU A 39 -2.18 1.34 -1.53
N ARG A 40 -2.83 1.86 -2.59
CA ARG A 40 -4.29 2.05 -2.62
C ARG A 40 -5.08 0.74 -2.50
N ILE A 41 -4.59 -0.35 -3.07
CA ILE A 41 -5.26 -1.66 -3.01
C ILE A 41 -4.82 -2.51 -1.81
N GLY A 42 -3.92 -2.01 -0.96
CA GLY A 42 -3.40 -2.76 0.19
C GLY A 42 -2.60 -4.00 -0.22
N ALA A 43 -1.89 -3.95 -1.35
CA ALA A 43 -1.06 -5.06 -1.82
C ALA A 43 0.23 -5.23 -1.00
N PHE A 44 0.64 -4.21 -0.26
CA PHE A 44 1.80 -4.30 0.64
C PHE A 44 1.44 -5.08 1.89
N ASN A 45 2.31 -6.02 2.26
CA ASN A 45 2.23 -6.67 3.56
C ASN A 45 2.74 -5.70 4.63
N GLU A 46 1.88 -5.32 5.56
CA GLU A 46 2.23 -4.46 6.68
C GLU A 46 3.16 -5.23 7.63
N ASP A 47 4.47 -5.07 7.46
CA ASP A 47 5.49 -5.62 8.39
C ASP A 47 5.72 -4.71 9.61
N ALA A 48 4.91 -3.64 9.74
CA ALA A 48 4.97 -2.77 10.90
C ALA A 48 4.57 -3.56 12.16
N LEU A 49 5.25 -3.28 13.29
CA LEU A 49 4.85 -3.86 14.58
C LEU A 49 3.38 -3.51 14.85
N ASP A 50 2.59 -4.53 15.18
CA ASP A 50 1.25 -4.33 15.72
C ASP A 50 1.34 -3.60 17.07
N GLU A 51 0.29 -2.89 17.47
CA GLU A 51 0.25 -2.12 18.72
C GLU A 51 0.59 -3.00 19.93
N ALA A 52 0.12 -4.25 19.93
CA ALA A 52 0.40 -5.21 20.99
C ALA A 52 1.89 -5.61 21.05
N ASP A 53 2.48 -5.95 19.90
CA ASP A 53 3.91 -6.28 19.77
C ASP A 53 4.79 -5.08 20.15
N ALA A 54 4.40 -3.87 19.75
CA ALA A 54 5.12 -2.64 20.07
C ALA A 54 5.09 -2.33 21.57
N LEU A 55 4.00 -2.67 22.26
CA LEU A 55 3.87 -2.52 23.71
C LEU A 55 4.69 -3.59 24.46
N GLU A 56 4.69 -4.84 23.98
CA GLU A 56 5.46 -5.94 24.58
C GLU A 56 6.97 -5.74 24.41
N SER A 57 7.41 -5.19 23.28
CA SER A 57 8.80 -4.80 23.03
C SER A 57 9.24 -3.54 23.78
N ARG A 58 8.38 -2.91 24.60
CA ARG A 58 8.83 -1.84 25.51
C ARG A 58 9.73 -2.45 26.57
N ILE A 59 11.04 -2.40 26.32
CA ILE A 59 12.07 -2.58 27.32
C ILE A 59 11.95 -1.38 28.28
N ASP A 60 11.08 -1.48 29.28
CA ASP A 60 11.27 -0.69 30.49
C ASP A 60 12.56 -1.24 31.11
N SER A 61 13.66 -0.53 30.89
CA SER A 61 14.98 -0.87 31.41
C SER A 61 15.02 -0.65 32.93
N THR A 62 14.18 -1.38 33.69
CA THR A 62 14.24 -1.54 35.13
C THR A 62 15.08 -2.77 35.48
N SER A 63 16.32 -2.76 35.01
CA SER A 63 17.43 -3.50 35.62
C SER A 63 18.73 -2.80 35.26
N HIS A 64 18.98 -1.70 35.97
CA HIS A 64 20.35 -1.37 36.32
C HIS A 64 20.42 -1.50 37.84
N GLU A 65 20.86 -2.69 38.27
CA GLU A 65 21.33 -2.98 39.63
C GLU A 65 22.68 -2.31 39.89
#